data_AF-T0URZ1-F1
#
_entry.id   AF-T0URZ1-F1
#
_cell.length_a   1.000
_cell.length_b   1.000
_cell.length_c   1.000
_cell.angle_alpha   90.00
_cell.angle_beta   90.00
_cell.angle_gamma   90.00
#
_symmetry.space_group_name_H-M   'P 1'
#
loop_
_entity.id
_entity.type
_entity.pdbx_description
1 polymer ?
#
loop_
_entity_poly.entity_id
_entity_poly.type
_entity_poly.pdbx_seq_one_letter_code
_entity_poly.pdbx_strand_id
1 'polypeptide(L)'
;MVLSIVWFLWHIPIYQLPWITAGSSNYLIFYLMILGNTFLLGALKEYSKGAVPCILAHMLIDSLAVLMLVQSSLTQIILLVIFEILVSSWLVAMRKS
;
A
#
# COMPACT_ATOMS: atom_id res chain seq x y z
N MET A 1 -5.12 4.85 11.11
CA MET A 1 -3.97 5.72 11.42
C MET A 1 -2.94 5.05 12.34
N VAL A 2 -3.29 4.55 13.53
CA VAL A 2 -2.29 3.88 14.41
C VAL A 2 -1.64 2.64 13.73
N LEU A 3 -2.43 1.86 12.99
CA LEU A 3 -1.95 0.71 12.23
C LEU A 3 -0.87 1.04 11.19
N SER A 4 -0.90 2.22 10.56
CA SER A 4 0.11 2.59 9.55
C SER A 4 1.46 2.87 10.18
N ILE A 5 1.46 3.44 11.38
CA ILE A 5 2.67 3.70 12.17
C ILE A 5 3.28 2.38 12.64
N VAL A 6 2.46 1.49 13.21
CA VAL A 6 2.92 0.18 13.69
C VAL A 6 3.48 -0.66 12.53
N TRP A 7 2.80 -0.67 11.39
CA TRP A 7 3.25 -1.42 10.22
C TRP A 7 4.55 -0.84 9.62
N PHE A 8 4.68 0.48 9.58
CA PHE A 8 5.94 1.12 9.17
C PHE A 8 7.11 0.75 10.10
N LEU A 9 6.91 0.85 11.42
CA LEU A 9 7.93 0.49 12.41
C LEU A 9 8.33 -1.00 12.31
N TRP A 10 7.37 -1.88 12.03
CA TRP A 10 7.63 -3.32 11.88
C TRP A 10 8.61 -3.63 10.74
N HIS A 11 8.64 -2.83 9.67
CA HIS A 11 9.57 -3.06 8.58
C HIS A 11 11.00 -2.57 8.85
N ILE A 12 11.24 -1.71 9.85
CA ILE A 12 12.56 -1.11 10.12
C ILE A 12 13.69 -2.15 10.23
N PRO A 13 13.53 -3.30 10.93
CA PRO A 13 14.59 -4.31 10.99
C PRO A 13 14.89 -4.97 9.64
N ILE A 14 13.86 -5.16 8.80
CA ILE A 14 13.99 -5.77 7.47
C ILE A 14 14.73 -4.82 6.52
N TYR A 15 14.54 -3.52 6.69
CA TYR A 15 15.25 -2.48 5.94
C TYR A 15 16.76 -2.44 6.14
N GLN A 16 17.25 -2.97 7.25
CA GLN A 16 18.68 -3.01 7.55
C GLN A 16 19.40 -4.14 6.81
N LEU A 17 18.68 -5.02 6.12
CA LEU A 17 19.26 -6.15 5.40
C LEU A 17 19.82 -5.68 4.04
N PRO A 18 21.13 -5.89 3.76
CA PRO A 18 21.83 -5.29 2.62
C PRO A 18 21.39 -5.82 1.24
N TRP A 19 20.63 -6.91 1.20
CA TRP A 19 20.09 -7.51 -0.05
C TRP A 19 18.65 -7.10 -0.36
N ILE A 20 18.00 -6.30 0.51
CA ILE A 20 16.66 -5.78 0.26
C ILE A 20 16.80 -4.51 -0.59
N THR A 21 16.39 -4.57 -1.86
CA THR A 21 16.44 -3.46 -2.84
C THR A 21 15.62 -2.23 -2.40
N ALA A 22 14.70 -2.39 -1.45
CA ALA A 22 13.98 -1.28 -0.84
C ALA A 22 14.86 -0.42 0.11
N GLY A 23 16.05 -0.90 0.48
CA GLY A 23 16.98 -0.27 1.43
C GLY A 23 17.64 1.04 0.99
N SER A 24 17.29 1.64 -0.16
CA SER A 24 17.99 2.85 -0.65
C SER A 24 17.11 4.03 -1.11
N SER A 25 15.79 3.88 -1.26
CA SER A 25 15.03 4.79 -2.15
C SER A 25 14.11 5.81 -1.47
N ASN A 26 14.39 6.24 -0.23
CA ASN A 26 13.63 7.22 0.60
C ASN A 26 12.55 6.61 1.51
N TYR A 27 12.82 6.62 2.83
CA TYR A 27 11.89 6.22 3.90
C TYR A 27 10.53 6.93 3.83
N LEU A 28 10.49 8.17 3.33
CA LEU A 28 9.26 8.95 3.18
C LEU A 28 8.31 8.36 2.14
N ILE A 29 8.84 7.90 0.99
CA ILE A 29 8.03 7.29 -0.07
C ILE A 29 7.45 5.97 0.41
N PHE A 30 8.26 5.19 1.12
CA PHE A 30 7.81 3.93 1.69
C PHE A 30 6.72 4.13 2.76
N TYR A 31 6.89 5.11 3.65
CA TYR A 31 5.86 5.45 4.63
C TYR A 31 4.54 5.85 3.96
N LEU A 32 4.59 6.65 2.89
CA LEU A 32 3.40 7.04 2.14
C LEU A 32 2.69 5.84 1.51
N MET A 33 3.44 4.86 1.00
CA MET A 33 2.90 3.61 0.45
C MET A 33 2.20 2.77 1.53
N ILE A 34 2.81 2.59 2.70
CA ILE A 34 2.18 1.90 3.84
C ILE A 34 0.92 2.63 4.31
N LEU A 35 0.98 3.96 4.36
CA LEU A 35 -0.16 4.76 4.74
C LEU A 35 -1.32 4.55 3.75
N GLY A 36 -1.07 4.60 2.44
CA GLY A 36 -2.06 4.26 1.41
C GLY A 36 -2.67 2.87 1.60
N ASN A 37 -1.82 1.85 1.79
CA ASN A 37 -2.24 0.46 1.97
C ASN A 37 -3.15 0.28 3.18
N THR A 38 -2.83 0.91 4.32
CA THR A 38 -3.68 0.81 5.51
C THR A 38 -5.07 1.41 5.32
N PHE A 39 -5.20 2.51 4.58
CA PHE A 39 -6.49 3.11 4.32
C PHE A 39 -7.32 2.25 3.36
N LEU A 40 -6.71 1.76 2.28
CA LEU A 40 -7.36 0.88 1.32
C LEU A 40 -7.82 -0.42 1.99
N LEU A 41 -6.94 -1.11 2.72
CA LEU A 41 -7.29 -2.36 3.42
C LEU A 41 -8.33 -2.14 4.53
N GLY A 42 -8.26 -1.02 5.26
CA GLY A 42 -9.26 -0.65 6.25
C GLY A 42 -10.65 -0.44 5.63
N ALA A 43 -10.73 0.29 4.52
CA ALA A 43 -11.97 0.51 3.79
C ALA A 43 -12.54 -0.79 3.21
N LEU A 44 -11.67 -1.65 2.68
CA LEU A 44 -12.04 -2.92 2.04
C LEU A 44 -12.49 -3.97 3.07
N LYS A 45 -11.91 -3.94 4.28
CA LYS A 45 -12.37 -4.73 5.42
C LYS A 45 -13.78 -4.32 5.84
N GLU A 46 -14.03 -3.02 5.96
CA GLU A 46 -15.33 -2.46 6.32
C GLU A 46 -16.38 -2.76 5.22
N TYR A 47 -15.98 -2.71 3.95
CA TYR A 47 -16.81 -3.04 2.79
C TYR A 47 -17.21 -4.53 2.76
N SER A 48 -16.24 -5.43 2.88
CA SER A 48 -16.47 -6.85 2.64
C SER A 48 -16.89 -7.63 3.88
N LYS A 49 -16.64 -7.11 5.09
CA LYS A 49 -16.71 -7.83 6.38
C LYS A 49 -15.84 -9.09 6.45
N GLY A 50 -15.16 -9.48 5.37
CA GLY A 50 -14.33 -10.68 5.25
C GLY A 50 -12.83 -10.36 5.32
N ALA A 51 -11.99 -11.38 5.54
CA ALA A 51 -10.54 -11.23 5.49
C ALA A 51 -9.96 -11.55 4.10
N VAL A 52 -10.60 -12.46 3.36
CA VAL A 52 -10.19 -12.91 2.02
C VAL A 52 -9.97 -11.76 1.02
N PRO A 53 -10.88 -10.79 0.86
CA PRO A 53 -10.68 -9.72 -0.12
C PRO A 53 -9.61 -8.71 0.30
N CYS A 54 -9.33 -8.55 1.61
CA CYS A 54 -8.15 -7.80 2.07
C CYS A 54 -6.84 -8.51 1.70
N ILE A 55 -6.79 -9.83 1.83
CA ILE A 55 -5.60 -10.62 1.46
C ILE A 55 -5.36 -10.54 -0.05
N LEU A 56 -6.41 -10.68 -0.86
CA LEU A 56 -6.31 -10.54 -2.32
C LEU A 56 -5.85 -9.15 -2.73
N ALA A 57 -6.41 -8.10 -2.12
CA ALA A 57 -5.98 -6.72 -2.37
C ALA A 57 -4.53 -6.49 -1.96
N HIS A 58 -4.11 -7.02 -0.81
CA HIS A 58 -2.73 -6.89 -0.34
C HIS A 58 -1.73 -7.57 -1.29
N MET A 59 -2.03 -8.79 -1.75
CA MET A 59 -1.18 -9.51 -2.72
C MET A 59 -1.08 -8.78 -4.07
N LEU A 60 -2.19 -8.17 -4.52
CA LEU A 60 -2.21 -7.38 -5.75
C LEU A 60 -1.33 -6.13 -5.64
N ILE A 61 -1.47 -5.38 -4.55
CA ILE A 61 -0.69 -4.16 -4.29
C ILE A 61 0.80 -4.49 -4.17
N ASP A 62 1.17 -5.55 -3.46
CA ASP A 62 2.58 -5.95 -3.32
C ASP A 62 3.19 -6.34 -4.67
N SER A 63 2.42 -7.01 -5.54
CA SER A 63 2.85 -7.36 -6.90
C SER A 63 3.05 -6.11 -7.78
N LEU A 64 2.15 -5.13 -7.67
CA LEU A 64 2.26 -3.85 -8.36
C LEU A 64 3.45 -3.02 -7.84
N ALA A 65 3.65 -2.98 -6.52
CA ALA A 65 4.75 -2.26 -5.90
C ALA A 65 6.12 -2.81 -6.32
N VAL A 66 6.26 -4.14 -6.45
CA VAL A 66 7.49 -4.76 -6.97
C VAL A 66 7.72 -4.41 -8.44
N LEU A 67 6.69 -4.43 -9.27
CA LEU A 67 6.78 -4.00 -10.68
C LEU A 67 7.23 -2.55 -10.81
N MET A 68 6.78 -1.67 -9.92
CA MET A 68 7.20 -0.26 -9.90
C MET A 68 8.58 -0.06 -9.27
N LEU A 69 8.94 -0.78 -8.21
CA LEU A 69 10.27 -0.69 -7.60
C LEU A 69 11.40 -1.19 -8.51
N VAL A 70 11.10 -2.08 -9.46
CA VAL A 70 12.08 -2.62 -10.42
C VAL A 70 12.37 -1.65 -11.59
N GLN A 71 11.55 -0.61 -11.82
CA GLN A 71 11.76 0.35 -12.92
C GLN A 71 11.56 1.85 -12.63
N SER A 72 11.00 2.27 -11.49
CA SER A 72 10.29 3.56 -11.46
C SER A 72 10.94 4.73 -10.73
N SER A 73 10.95 5.86 -11.43
CA SER A 73 11.05 7.23 -10.93
C SER A 73 9.82 7.65 -10.11
N LEU A 74 10.04 8.61 -9.21
CA LEU A 74 9.09 9.15 -8.21
C LEU A 74 7.68 9.45 -8.76
N THR A 75 7.58 9.86 -10.02
CA THR A 75 6.34 10.23 -10.70
C THR A 75 5.38 9.06 -10.92
N GLN A 76 5.90 7.86 -11.22
CA GLN A 76 5.04 6.70 -11.49
C GLN A 76 4.38 6.18 -10.21
N ILE A 77 5.09 6.25 -9.08
CA ILE A 77 4.55 5.88 -7.75
C ILE A 77 3.40 6.81 -7.36
N ILE A 78 3.54 8.13 -7.57
CA ILE A 78 2.48 9.10 -7.26
C ILE A 78 1.20 8.81 -8.06
N LEU A 79 1.35 8.46 -9.35
CA LEU A 79 0.20 8.11 -10.21
C LEU A 79 -0.50 6.82 -9.75
N LEU A 80 0.25 5.82 -9.30
CA LEU A 80 -0.32 4.58 -8.76
C LEU A 80 -1.14 4.85 -7.49
N VAL A 81 -0.57 5.61 -6.55
CA VAL A 81 -1.26 5.96 -5.29
C VAL A 81 -2.55 6.73 -5.55
N ILE A 82 -2.55 7.66 -6.51
CA ILE A 82 -3.77 8.38 -6.92
C ILE A 82 -4.81 7.41 -7.49
N PHE A 83 -4.39 6.48 -8.35
CA PHE A 83 -5.28 5.49 -8.94
C PHE A 83 -5.89 4.56 -7.87
N GLU A 84 -5.10 4.09 -6.92
CA GLU A 84 -5.56 3.24 -5.81
C GLU A 84 -6.57 3.96 -4.91
N ILE A 85 -6.35 5.25 -4.60
CA ILE A 85 -7.28 6.07 -3.83
C ILE A 85 -8.60 6.27 -4.59
N LEU A 86 -8.54 6.54 -5.91
CA LEU A 86 -9.73 6.71 -6.74
C LEU A 86 -10.55 5.42 -6.82
N VAL A 87 -9.91 4.28 -7.09
CA VAL A 87 -10.59 2.97 -7.15
C VAL A 87 -11.20 2.60 -5.79
N SER A 88 -10.47 2.84 -4.70
CA SER A 88 -10.96 2.67 -3.33
C SER A 88 -12.23 3.48 -3.08
N SER A 89 -12.18 4.78 -3.39
CA SER A 89 -13.29 5.71 -3.16
C SER A 89 -14.52 5.35 -4.00
N TRP A 90 -14.30 4.89 -5.23
CA TRP A 90 -15.37 4.45 -6.13
C TRP A 90 -16.03 3.15 -5.66
N LEU A 91 -15.24 2.16 -5.22
CA LEU A 91 -15.77 0.92 -4.64
C LEU A 91 -16.61 1.20 -3.39
N VAL A 92 -16.18 2.12 -2.53
CA VAL A 92 -16.96 2.55 -1.36
C VAL A 92 -18.25 3.26 -1.77
N ALA A 93 -18.21 4.14 -2.79
CA ALA A 93 -19.39 4.83 -3.30
C ALA A 93 -20.42 3.85 -3.90
N MET A 94 -19.97 2.83 -4.63
CA MET A 94 -20.81 1.77 -5.21
C MET A 94 -21.51 0.91 -4.16
N ARG A 95 -21.01 0.82 -2.91
CA ARG A 95 -21.72 0.11 -1.81
C ARG A 95 -22.96 0.83 -1.31
N LYS A 96 -22.96 2.16 -1.42
CA LYS A 96 -23.98 3.03 -0.80
C LYS A 96 -25.18 3.26 -1.71
N SER A 97 -25.14 2.81 -2.96
CA SER A 97 -26.27 2.79 -3.91
C SER A 97 -26.95 1.43 -3.91
#